data_AF-A0A6H0KQE4-F1
#
_entry.id   AF-A0A6H0KQE4-F1
#
_cell.length_a   1.000
_cell.length_b   1.000
_cell.length_c   1.000
_cell.angle_alpha   90.00
_cell.angle_beta   90.00
_cell.angle_gamma   90.00
#
_symmetry.space_group_name_H-M   'P 1'
#
loop_
_entity.id
_entity.type
_entity.pdbx_description
1 polymer ?
#
loop_
_entity_poly.entity_id
_entity_poly.type
_entity_poly.pdbx_seq_one_letter_code
_entity_poly.pdbx_strand_id
1 'polypeptide(L)'
;MNEKELAIREKESSFEIQAADLSKNELPSLEDAQELPIDLCGNYWSPEHAGEFKKMFFAEIKPQKVLSATNPDELIDLDCAFFLERKEDGTVQTITNGSRRLVGILEQYIENGALKRGTPLKITYMGKRKNKTNNFQSDNWSVKPLLINLPVAG
;
A
#
# COMPACT_ATOMS: atom_id res chain seq x y z
N MET A 1 23.28 -16.24 -27.42
CA MET A 1 22.58 -15.47 -26.38
C MET A 1 21.31 -14.95 -27.04
N ASN A 2 20.15 -15.49 -26.66
CA ASN A 2 18.92 -15.41 -27.46
C ASN A 2 18.09 -14.20 -27.01
N GLU A 3 17.69 -13.35 -27.95
CA GLU A 3 16.89 -12.13 -27.71
C GLU A 3 15.56 -12.41 -26.97
N LYS A 4 15.08 -13.66 -27.03
CA LYS A 4 13.88 -14.12 -26.30
C LYS A 4 14.04 -14.18 -24.78
N GLU A 5 15.27 -14.21 -24.27
CA GLU A 5 15.56 -14.28 -22.83
C GLU A 5 15.55 -12.89 -22.16
N LEU A 6 15.79 -11.82 -22.94
CA LEU A 6 15.68 -10.43 -22.49
C LEU A 6 14.21 -9.98 -22.32
N ALA A 7 13.31 -10.46 -23.17
CA ALA A 7 11.88 -10.14 -23.10
C ALA A 7 11.15 -10.70 -21.85
N ILE A 8 11.74 -11.70 -21.18
CA ILE A 8 11.15 -12.30 -19.98
C ILE A 8 11.48 -11.49 -18.72
N ARG A 9 12.59 -10.75 -18.72
CA ARG A 9 13.04 -9.95 -17.56
C ARG A 9 12.29 -8.62 -17.41
N GLU A 10 11.67 -8.11 -18.46
CA GLU A 10 10.86 -6.87 -18.40
C GLU A 10 9.44 -7.10 -17.86
N LYS A 11 9.02 -8.36 -17.66
CA LYS A 11 7.70 -8.72 -17.11
C LYS A 11 7.64 -8.71 -15.58
N GLU A 12 8.68 -8.25 -14.89
CA GLU A 12 8.75 -8.27 -13.42
C GLU A 12 8.17 -7.02 -12.72
N SER A 13 7.74 -6.00 -13.47
CA SER A 13 7.08 -4.81 -12.90
C SER A 13 5.69 -4.61 -13.48
N SER A 14 4.76 -5.52 -13.16
CA SER A 14 3.34 -5.44 -13.61
C SER A 14 2.55 -4.26 -13.03
N PHE A 15 3.20 -3.30 -12.38
CA PHE A 15 2.59 -2.17 -11.69
C PHE A 15 3.27 -0.82 -11.96
N GLU A 16 4.21 -0.74 -12.91
CA GLU A 16 4.81 0.54 -13.31
C GLU A 16 3.83 1.37 -14.15
N ILE A 17 3.47 2.54 -13.65
CA ILE A 17 2.59 3.50 -14.33
C ILE A 17 3.43 4.27 -15.35
N GLN A 18 3.07 4.15 -16.62
CA GLN A 18 3.69 4.90 -17.71
C GLN A 18 3.09 6.31 -17.80
N ALA A 19 3.94 7.31 -18.08
CA ALA A 19 3.51 8.69 -18.30
C ALA A 19 3.94 9.15 -19.70
N ALA A 20 3.00 9.71 -20.46
CA ALA A 20 3.31 10.35 -21.74
C ALA A 20 3.87 11.76 -21.51
N ASP A 21 4.84 12.16 -22.35
CA ASP A 21 5.40 13.51 -22.35
C ASP A 21 4.43 14.49 -23.02
N LEU A 22 3.77 15.33 -22.22
CA LEU A 22 2.78 16.30 -22.67
C LEU A 22 3.38 17.50 -23.41
N SER A 23 4.71 17.65 -23.43
CA SER A 23 5.37 18.74 -24.16
C SER A 23 5.52 18.47 -25.66
N LYS A 24 5.21 17.25 -26.11
CA LYS A 24 5.24 16.86 -27.52
C LYS A 24 3.86 17.05 -28.15
N ASN A 25 3.82 17.57 -29.38
CA ASN A 25 2.56 17.81 -30.11
C ASN A 25 1.82 16.52 -30.54
N GLU A 26 2.48 15.35 -30.44
CA GLU A 26 1.91 14.06 -30.80
C GLU A 26 1.75 13.20 -29.54
N LEU A 27 0.53 13.14 -29.01
CA LEU A 27 0.18 12.22 -27.93
C LEU A 27 -0.02 10.80 -28.52
N PRO A 28 0.43 9.75 -27.81
CA PRO A 28 0.19 8.37 -28.24
C PRO A 28 -1.31 8.05 -28.26
N SER A 29 -1.75 7.27 -29.25
CA SER A 29 -3.11 6.73 -29.28
C SER A 29 -3.34 5.78 -28.10
N LEU A 30 -4.57 5.77 -27.56
CA LEU A 30 -4.99 4.90 -26.46
C LEU A 30 -5.93 3.78 -26.92
N GLU A 31 -6.16 3.59 -28.22
CA GLU A 31 -7.11 2.60 -28.76
C GLU A 31 -6.77 1.15 -28.37
N ASP A 32 -5.47 0.81 -28.36
CA ASP A 32 -4.97 -0.51 -27.95
C ASP A 32 -4.40 -0.49 -26.51
N ALA A 33 -4.65 0.57 -25.75
CA ALA A 33 -4.14 0.67 -24.39
C ALA A 33 -4.76 -0.42 -23.49
N GLN A 34 -3.90 -1.10 -22.74
CA GLN A 34 -4.35 -2.09 -21.76
C GLN A 34 -4.48 -1.43 -20.40
N GLU A 35 -5.61 -1.67 -19.74
CA GLU A 35 -5.78 -1.32 -18.35
C GLU A 35 -4.76 -2.09 -17.50
N LEU A 36 -3.94 -1.37 -16.73
CA LEU A 36 -3.15 -2.02 -15.69
C LEU A 36 -4.13 -2.60 -14.66
N PRO A 37 -3.84 -3.78 -14.09
CA PRO A 37 -4.68 -4.39 -13.06
C PRO A 37 -4.46 -3.68 -11.70
N ILE A 38 -4.30 -2.36 -11.68
CA ILE A 38 -4.15 -1.52 -10.49
C ILE A 38 -5.21 -0.43 -10.47
N ASP A 39 -6.00 -0.43 -9.41
CA ASP A 39 -6.90 0.67 -9.09
C ASP A 39 -6.12 1.76 -8.31
N LEU A 40 -6.03 2.94 -8.93
CA LEU A 40 -5.39 4.12 -8.35
C LEU A 40 -6.28 4.84 -7.34
N CYS A 41 -7.57 4.48 -7.24
CA CYS A 41 -8.41 4.94 -6.14
C CYS A 41 -7.88 4.36 -4.83
N GLY A 42 -7.17 5.21 -4.07
CA GLY A 42 -6.68 4.87 -2.74
C GLY A 42 -7.85 4.60 -1.81
N ASN A 43 -8.15 3.33 -1.59
CA ASN A 43 -9.21 2.94 -0.67
C ASN A 43 -8.70 3.14 0.75
N TYR A 44 -9.16 4.22 1.38
CA TYR A 44 -8.82 4.50 2.78
C TYR A 44 -9.49 3.45 3.66
N TRP A 45 -8.69 2.58 4.27
CA TRP A 45 -9.19 1.52 5.12
C TRP A 45 -9.32 2.00 6.57
N SER A 46 -10.56 2.18 7.02
CA SER A 46 -10.93 2.55 8.39
C SER A 46 -11.74 1.41 9.03
N PRO A 47 -11.08 0.36 9.57
CA PRO A 47 -11.81 -0.73 10.22
C PRO A 47 -12.55 -0.22 11.46
N GLU A 48 -13.79 -0.69 11.65
CA GLU A 48 -14.66 -0.24 12.74
C GLU A 48 -14.67 -1.22 13.92
N HIS A 49 -14.57 -2.52 13.63
CA HIS A 49 -14.73 -3.61 14.58
C HIS A 49 -13.44 -4.39 14.79
N ALA A 50 -13.15 -4.71 16.05
CA ALA A 50 -12.03 -5.57 16.40
C ALA A 50 -12.16 -6.93 15.71
N GLY A 51 -11.07 -7.40 15.10
CA GLY A 51 -11.02 -8.63 14.31
C GLY A 51 -11.02 -8.40 12.80
N GLU A 52 -11.43 -7.22 12.32
CA GLU A 52 -11.31 -6.87 10.90
C GLU A 52 -9.84 -6.95 10.44
N PHE A 53 -9.60 -7.59 9.30
CA PHE A 53 -8.25 -7.77 8.78
C PHE A 53 -8.20 -7.71 7.26
N LYS A 54 -7.02 -7.34 6.75
CA LYS A 54 -6.66 -7.46 5.34
C LYS A 54 -5.36 -8.24 5.18
N LYS A 55 -5.23 -8.95 4.07
CA LYS A 55 -3.99 -9.57 3.61
C LYS A 55 -3.50 -8.78 2.42
N MET A 56 -2.34 -8.15 2.54
CA MET A 56 -1.88 -7.17 1.57
C MET A 56 -0.35 -7.09 1.57
N PHE A 57 0.21 -6.59 0.48
CA PHE A 57 1.63 -6.35 0.35
C PHE A 57 1.97 -4.94 0.81
N PHE A 58 2.99 -4.79 1.64
CA PHE A 58 3.51 -3.49 2.01
C PHE A 58 4.11 -2.78 0.78
N ALA A 59 3.65 -1.58 0.45
CA ALA A 59 4.18 -0.79 -0.65
C ALA A 59 5.21 0.21 -0.14
N GLU A 60 4.76 1.21 0.63
CA GLU A 60 5.58 2.30 1.13
C GLU A 60 4.88 3.04 2.29
N ILE A 61 5.62 3.90 2.98
CA ILE A 61 5.08 4.94 3.85
C ILE A 61 5.47 6.28 3.24
N LYS A 62 4.51 7.17 3.05
CA LYS A 62 4.77 8.52 2.57
C LYS A 62 3.79 9.53 3.15
N PRO A 63 4.18 10.80 3.30
CA PRO A 63 3.29 11.85 3.73
C PRO A 63 2.17 12.07 2.71
N GLN A 64 0.97 12.33 3.21
CA GLN A 64 -0.19 12.76 2.44
C GLN A 64 -0.77 14.02 3.07
N LYS A 65 -1.15 14.98 2.24
CA LYS A 65 -1.91 16.15 2.70
C LYS A 65 -3.34 15.72 2.96
N VAL A 66 -3.75 15.79 4.22
CA VAL A 66 -5.10 15.43 4.66
C VAL A 66 -5.69 16.58 5.47
N LEU A 67 -7.02 16.69 5.49
CA LEU A 67 -7.70 17.65 6.35
C LEU A 67 -7.46 17.27 7.82
N SER A 68 -7.14 18.27 8.63
CA SER A 68 -6.92 18.07 10.06
C SER A 68 -8.21 17.65 10.75
N ALA A 69 -8.12 16.61 11.58
CA ALA A 69 -9.24 16.15 12.39
C ALA A 69 -9.66 17.17 13.47
N THR A 70 -8.79 18.12 13.81
CA THR A 70 -9.07 19.16 14.82
C THR A 70 -9.39 20.52 14.21
N ASN A 71 -9.02 20.76 12.95
CA ASN A 71 -9.24 22.02 12.26
C ASN A 71 -9.60 21.75 10.78
N PRO A 72 -10.90 21.76 10.42
CA PRO A 72 -11.35 21.38 9.08
C PRO A 72 -10.80 22.25 7.94
N ASP A 73 -10.30 23.45 8.24
CA ASP A 73 -9.74 24.39 7.26
C ASP A 73 -8.22 24.27 7.09
N GLU A 74 -7.59 23.31 7.78
CA GLU A 74 -6.14 23.11 7.79
C GLU A 74 -5.75 21.78 7.14
N LEU A 75 -4.85 21.84 6.16
CA LEU A 75 -4.19 20.65 5.62
C LEU A 75 -2.94 20.35 6.45
N ILE A 76 -2.87 19.12 6.94
CA ILE A 76 -1.70 18.59 7.64
C ILE A 76 -1.03 17.51 6.80
N ASP A 77 0.29 17.42 6.91
CA ASP A 77 1.03 16.27 6.41
C ASP A 77 0.87 15.11 7.40
N LEU A 78 0.26 14.02 6.94
CA LEU A 78 0.09 12.79 7.70
C LEU A 78 0.78 11.64 6.97
N ASP A 79 1.72 10.99 7.63
CA ASP A 79 2.30 9.76 7.13
C ASP A 79 1.24 8.67 7.05
N CYS A 80 1.08 8.15 5.84
CA CYS A 80 0.15 7.08 5.54
C CYS A 80 0.92 5.84 5.08
N ALA A 81 0.51 4.67 5.56
CA ALA A 81 0.98 3.40 5.05
C ALA A 81 0.14 3.01 3.82
N PHE A 82 0.83 2.68 2.74
CA PHE A 82 0.26 2.22 1.49
C PHE A 82 0.50 0.72 1.31
N PHE A 83 -0.52 0.02 0.85
CA PHE A 83 -0.49 -1.40 0.60
C PHE A 83 -1.14 -1.74 -0.72
N LEU A 84 -0.81 -2.91 -1.25
CA LEU A 84 -1.46 -3.51 -2.41
C LEU A 84 -2.25 -4.74 -1.97
N GLU A 85 -3.55 -4.74 -2.21
CA GLU A 85 -4.44 -5.87 -1.97
C GLU A 85 -4.89 -6.45 -3.31
N ARG A 86 -4.67 -7.75 -3.52
CA ARG A 86 -5.19 -8.46 -4.69
C ARG A 86 -6.59 -9.00 -4.38
N LYS A 87 -7.58 -8.59 -5.18
CA LYS A 87 -8.96 -9.08 -5.12
C LYS A 87 -9.08 -10.47 -5.78
N GLU A 88 -10.24 -11.10 -5.56
CA GLU A 88 -10.56 -12.42 -6.10
C GLU A 88 -10.61 -12.45 -7.63
N ASP A 89 -11.03 -11.35 -8.26
CA ASP A 89 -11.06 -11.16 -9.72
C ASP A 89 -9.67 -10.93 -10.34
N GLY A 90 -8.62 -10.88 -9.52
CA GLY A 90 -7.25 -10.66 -9.96
C GLY A 90 -6.83 -9.19 -10.03
N THR A 91 -7.75 -8.24 -9.85
CA THR A 91 -7.42 -6.82 -9.76
C THR A 91 -6.64 -6.53 -8.49
N VAL A 92 -5.73 -5.57 -8.56
CA VAL A 92 -5.00 -5.05 -7.40
C VAL A 92 -5.53 -3.67 -7.08
N GLN A 93 -5.77 -3.40 -5.81
CA GLN A 93 -6.15 -2.09 -5.34
C GLN A 93 -5.14 -1.55 -4.34
N THR A 94 -4.98 -0.23 -4.36
CA THR A 94 -4.21 0.48 -3.34
C THR A 94 -5.06 0.65 -2.08
N ILE A 95 -4.53 0.19 -0.94
CA ILE A 95 -5.11 0.40 0.38
C ILE A 95 -4.25 1.40 1.13
N THR A 96 -4.89 2.42 1.71
CA THR A 96 -4.22 3.45 2.49
C THR A 96 -4.70 3.42 3.93
N ASN A 97 -3.80 3.56 4.91
CA ASN A 97 -4.17 3.74 6.30
C ASN A 97 -3.25 4.77 7.00
N GLY A 98 -3.84 5.81 7.59
CA GLY A 98 -3.13 6.88 8.29
C GLY A 98 -3.06 6.71 9.81
N SER A 99 -3.30 5.51 10.35
CA SER A 99 -3.21 5.30 11.80
C SER A 99 -1.76 5.45 12.25
N ARG A 100 -1.47 6.50 13.03
CA ARG A 100 -0.12 6.77 13.57
C ARG A 100 0.48 5.56 14.31
N ARG A 101 -0.37 4.75 14.96
CA ARG A 101 0.02 3.50 15.63
C ARG A 101 0.48 2.44 14.64
N LEU A 102 -0.25 2.25 13.54
CA LEU A 102 0.11 1.28 12.51
C LEU A 102 1.38 1.70 11.79
N VAL A 103 1.44 2.97 11.37
CA VAL A 103 2.62 3.57 10.72
C VAL A 103 3.86 3.40 11.59
N GLY A 104 3.81 3.80 12.86
CA GLY A 104 4.96 3.65 13.76
C GLY A 104 5.38 2.20 14.02
N ILE A 105 4.46 1.22 13.98
CA ILE A 105 4.82 -0.21 14.04
C ILE A 105 5.63 -0.58 12.79
N LEU A 106 5.18 -0.16 11.60
CA LEU A 106 5.82 -0.52 10.33
C LEU A 106 7.19 0.14 10.19
N GLU A 107 7.31 1.43 10.52
CA GLU A 107 8.58 2.18 10.51
C GLU A 107 9.66 1.49 11.32
N GLN A 108 9.34 1.05 12.54
CA GLN A 108 10.28 0.31 13.39
C GLN A 108 10.86 -0.94 12.69
N TYR A 109 10.04 -1.66 11.91
CA TYR A 109 10.49 -2.84 11.17
C TYR A 109 11.15 -2.51 9.83
N ILE A 110 10.90 -1.33 9.26
CA ILE A 110 11.64 -0.83 8.10
C ILE A 110 13.05 -0.46 8.53
N GLU A 111 13.18 0.30 9.62
CA GLU A 111 14.47 0.76 10.16
C GLU A 111 15.40 -0.40 10.53
N ASN A 112 14.85 -1.50 11.06
CA ASN A 112 15.64 -2.69 11.39
C ASN A 112 15.82 -3.68 10.23
N GLY A 113 15.29 -3.35 9.05
CA GLY A 113 15.43 -4.15 7.82
C GLY A 113 14.54 -5.38 7.72
N ALA A 114 13.66 -5.65 8.70
CA ALA A 114 12.76 -6.80 8.67
C ALA A 114 11.55 -6.61 7.73
N LEU A 115 11.17 -5.36 7.43
CA LEU A 115 10.08 -5.01 6.53
C LEU A 115 10.61 -4.23 5.32
N LYS A 116 10.28 -4.70 4.13
CA LYS A 116 10.61 -4.05 2.85
C LYS A 116 9.42 -4.01 1.91
N ARG A 117 9.46 -3.16 0.89
CA ARG A 117 8.46 -3.14 -0.19
C ARG A 117 8.25 -4.54 -0.75
N GLY A 118 6.99 -4.92 -0.95
CA GLY A 118 6.57 -6.25 -1.39
C GLY A 118 6.44 -7.28 -0.27
N THR A 119 6.69 -6.94 1.00
CA THR A 119 6.48 -7.90 2.10
C THR A 119 4.98 -8.21 2.26
N PRO A 120 4.56 -9.48 2.18
CA PRO A 120 3.16 -9.85 2.39
C PRO A 120 2.83 -9.84 3.88
N LEU A 121 1.74 -9.15 4.25
CA LEU A 121 1.31 -8.96 5.62
C LEU A 121 -0.16 -9.33 5.79
N LYS A 122 -0.51 -9.91 6.95
CA LYS A 122 -1.86 -9.86 7.51
C LYS A 122 -1.88 -8.79 8.57
N ILE A 123 -2.69 -7.75 8.36
CA ILE A 123 -2.89 -6.68 9.32
C ILE A 123 -4.30 -6.79 9.88
N THR A 124 -4.41 -6.83 11.20
CA THR A 124 -5.68 -7.00 11.92
C THR A 124 -5.87 -5.85 12.88
N TYR A 125 -7.04 -5.21 12.81
CA TYR A 125 -7.48 -4.24 13.79
C TYR A 125 -7.90 -4.96 15.06
N MET A 126 -7.25 -4.64 16.18
CA MET A 126 -7.47 -5.29 17.47
C MET A 126 -8.38 -4.45 18.39
N GLY A 127 -9.10 -3.48 17.82
CA GLY A 127 -9.88 -2.50 18.56
C GLY A 127 -9.03 -1.38 19.16
N LYS A 128 -9.66 -0.55 19.99
CA LYS A 128 -8.98 0.53 20.71
C LYS A 128 -8.43 0.01 22.03
N ARG A 129 -7.21 0.44 22.36
CA ARG A 129 -6.59 0.18 23.67
C ARG A 129 -6.43 1.50 24.42
N LYS A 130 -6.94 1.56 25.65
CA LYS A 130 -6.72 2.70 26.54
C LYS A 130 -5.23 2.90 26.78
N ASN A 131 -4.78 4.15 26.66
CA ASN A 131 -3.39 4.50 26.92
C ASN A 131 -3.11 4.42 28.42
N LYS A 132 -1.90 4.00 28.80
CA LYS A 132 -1.50 3.96 30.22
C LYS A 132 -1.35 5.36 30.83
N THR A 133 -1.07 6.36 30.00
CA THR A 133 -0.63 7.70 30.41
C THR A 133 -1.71 8.77 30.35
N ASN A 134 -2.86 8.49 29.71
CA ASN A 134 -3.97 9.44 29.61
C ASN A 134 -5.31 8.74 29.36
N ASN A 135 -6.40 9.51 29.34
CA ASN A 135 -7.74 8.98 29.07
C ASN A 135 -8.03 8.74 27.58
N PHE A 136 -7.06 8.99 26.69
CA PHE A 136 -7.23 8.69 25.27
C PHE A 136 -7.09 7.19 25.02
N GLN A 137 -7.76 6.74 23.98
CA GLN A 137 -7.60 5.40 23.43
C GLN A 137 -6.94 5.54 22.07
N SER A 138 -6.16 4.56 21.67
CA SER A 138 -5.65 4.53 20.30
C SER A 138 -5.74 3.14 19.74
N ASP A 139 -5.76 3.07 18.42
CA ASP A 139 -5.86 1.82 17.70
C ASP A 139 -4.76 0.85 18.13
N ASN A 140 -5.17 -0.40 18.27
CA ASN A 140 -4.29 -1.51 18.52
C ASN A 140 -4.29 -2.37 17.27
N TRP A 141 -3.09 -2.79 16.86
CA TRP A 141 -2.90 -3.50 15.60
C TRP A 141 -2.10 -4.78 15.83
N SER A 142 -2.45 -5.83 15.09
CA SER A 142 -1.63 -7.02 14.94
C SER A 142 -1.13 -7.08 13.50
N VAL A 143 0.17 -6.95 13.31
CA VAL A 143 0.84 -7.06 11.99
C VAL A 143 1.61 -8.37 11.96
N LYS A 144 1.32 -9.25 11.01
CA LYS A 144 1.97 -10.55 10.87
C LYS A 144 2.49 -10.74 9.45
N PRO A 145 3.78 -11.02 9.23
CA PRO A 145 4.26 -11.41 7.90
C PRO A 145 3.63 -12.74 7.48
N LEU A 146 3.37 -12.86 6.19
CA LEU A 146 2.82 -14.07 5.59
C LEU A 146 3.92 -14.81 4.83
N LEU A 147 3.90 -16.13 4.91
CA LEU A 147 4.70 -16.96 4.01
C LEU A 147 3.86 -17.24 2.76
N ILE A 148 4.40 -16.92 1.58
CA ILE A 148 3.79 -17.25 0.30
C ILE A 148 4.72 -18.18 -0.48
N ASN A 149 4.14 -19.15 -1.17
CA ASN A 149 4.88 -19.98 -2.11
C ASN A 149 5.08 -19.14 -3.38
N LEU A 150 6.23 -18.48 -3.48
CA LEU A 150 6.65 -17.88 -4.75
C LEU A 150 7.09 -19.02 -5.68
N PRO A 151 6.66 -19.04 -6.95
CA PRO A 151 7.28 -19.92 -7.92
C PRO A 151 8.78 -19.58 -7.97
N VAL A 152 9.63 -20.61 -7.86
CA VAL A 152 11.08 -20.44 -8.01
C VAL A 152 11.28 -19.86 -9.41
N ALA A 153 11.85 -18.66 -9.48
CA ALA A 153 12.30 -18.09 -10.74
C ALA A 153 13.32 -19.07 -11.34
N GLY A 154 12.92 -19.76 -12.40
CA GLY A 154 13.74 -20.66 -13.20
C GLY A 154 14.35 -19.93 -14.38
#